data_AF-A0A7X8DAF5-F1
#
_entry.id   AF-A0A7X8DAF5-F1
#
_cell.length_a   1.000
_cell.length_b   1.000
_cell.length_c   1.000
_cell.angle_alpha   90.00
_cell.angle_beta   90.00
_cell.angle_gamma   90.00
#
_symmetry.space_group_name_H-M   'P 1'
#
loop_
_entity.id
_entity.type
_entity.pdbx_description
1 polymer ?
#
loop_
_entity_poly.entity_id
_entity_poly.type
_entity_poly.pdbx_seq_one_letter_code
_entity_poly.pdbx_strand_id
1 'polypeptide(L)'
;MVNKRFHSVTLDASKCKGCTNCLTRCPMEAIRVRGGRAFIMDERCVDCGECIRTCSYHAKVAMTDDLGIIENFEHRIALPAPSLYGQFYHAKSIAVIIEVLKHIGFTDVFEVAKGADIATRMLQEELKNPDRPKPLISSACPAITRMIQIKFPTLLPNIVKVKQPMEVAATMARAEYSKKHSVPKDEIGVFFITPCAAKVTAVRNPIGQEKSEVDGVISMLDIYACVFPILNKITPDENIKIATPYGVGWANSGGESRATNINKTMAVDGIENVANVLEEIENGRLRDLDYLEGAACPGGCVGGPLTYENKYVARNKVMQLVSELPCERPEETVPCRVLNSYDFKMDTPIPENCSMQLDEEVSTAIEKMERINDILESLPGYDCGSCGSPTCRSFAEDIVRGYCNITDCIFILRDRLKVMAQQMVDMSNTKRE
;
A
#
# COMPACT_ATOMS: atom_id res chain seq x y z
N MET A 1 22.99 -10.58 -3.84
CA MET A 1 22.59 -9.40 -4.65
C MET A 1 21.09 -9.25 -4.53
N VAL A 2 20.60 -8.28 -3.75
CA VAL A 2 19.16 -8.00 -3.64
C VAL A 2 18.70 -7.48 -5.00
N ASN A 3 17.85 -8.23 -5.69
CA ASN A 3 17.24 -7.79 -6.95
C ASN A 3 16.57 -6.44 -6.69
N LYS A 4 17.06 -5.39 -7.36
CA LYS A 4 16.59 -4.02 -7.13
C LYS A 4 15.12 -3.95 -7.53
N ARG A 5 14.24 -3.99 -6.53
CA ARG A 5 12.80 -3.96 -6.72
C ARG A 5 12.41 -2.60 -7.28
N PHE A 6 11.48 -2.56 -8.22
CA PHE A 6 10.88 -1.30 -8.63
C PHE A 6 10.08 -0.73 -7.44
N HIS A 7 10.23 0.55 -7.16
CA HIS A 7 9.42 1.28 -6.19
C HIS A 7 8.73 2.43 -6.89
N SER A 8 7.41 2.52 -6.71
CA SER A 8 6.63 3.62 -7.26
C SER A 8 6.82 4.90 -6.44
N VAL A 9 7.06 4.80 -5.13
CA VAL A 9 7.25 5.99 -4.29
C VAL A 9 8.67 6.49 -4.45
N THR A 10 8.83 7.70 -5.00
CA THR A 10 10.12 8.32 -5.28
C THR A 10 10.23 9.71 -4.66
N LEU A 11 11.38 10.36 -4.86
CA LEU A 11 11.67 11.70 -4.38
C LEU A 11 12.05 12.62 -5.53
N ASP A 12 11.34 13.73 -5.67
CA ASP A 12 11.80 14.90 -6.40
C ASP A 12 12.82 15.65 -5.54
N ALA A 13 14.09 15.42 -5.85
CA ALA A 13 15.21 16.02 -5.13
C ALA A 13 15.22 17.55 -5.24
N SER A 14 14.61 18.16 -6.26
CA SER A 14 14.58 19.62 -6.38
C SER A 14 13.73 20.27 -5.28
N LYS A 15 12.59 19.65 -4.93
CA LYS A 15 11.60 20.16 -3.98
C LYS A 15 11.91 19.84 -2.51
N CYS A 16 12.67 18.78 -2.24
CA CYS A 16 12.85 18.25 -0.88
C CYS A 16 13.66 19.16 0.07
N LYS A 17 13.07 19.80 1.08
CA LYS A 17 13.84 20.68 2.00
C LYS A 17 14.57 19.95 3.15
N GLY A 18 14.57 18.62 3.19
CA GLY A 18 15.21 17.87 4.28
C GLY A 18 14.56 18.06 5.65
N CYS A 19 13.28 18.43 5.71
CA CYS A 19 12.57 18.84 6.94
C CYS A 19 12.16 17.70 7.90
N THR A 20 12.68 16.49 7.71
CA THR A 20 12.46 15.27 8.55
C THR A 20 11.01 14.77 8.77
N ASN A 21 9.97 15.50 8.35
CA ASN A 21 8.56 15.08 8.57
C ASN A 21 8.21 13.73 7.92
N CYS A 22 8.72 13.44 6.72
CA CYS A 22 8.51 12.13 6.08
C CYS A 22 9.26 11.00 6.78
N LEU A 23 10.35 11.32 7.48
CA LEU A 23 11.16 10.36 8.22
C LEU A 23 10.45 9.91 9.49
N THR A 24 9.87 10.85 10.25
CA THR A 24 9.20 10.54 11.52
C THR A 24 7.87 9.81 11.33
N ARG A 25 7.25 9.93 10.15
CA ARG A 25 5.98 9.26 9.82
C ARG A 25 6.13 7.98 8.99
N CYS A 26 7.35 7.52 8.73
CA CYS A 26 7.53 6.31 7.94
C CYS A 26 7.35 5.08 8.84
N PRO A 27 6.28 4.29 8.68
CA PRO A 27 5.98 3.14 9.55
C PRO A 27 6.98 1.98 9.42
N MET A 28 7.70 1.96 8.30
CA MET A 28 8.75 0.97 8.01
C MET A 28 10.14 1.48 8.37
N GLU A 29 10.25 2.70 8.94
CA GLU A 29 11.53 3.36 9.20
C GLU A 29 12.44 3.39 7.97
N ALA A 30 11.86 3.47 6.77
CA ALA A 30 12.56 3.34 5.50
C ALA A 30 13.17 4.65 5.00
N ILE A 31 12.97 5.76 5.72
CA ILE A 31 13.43 7.09 5.28
C ILE A 31 14.55 7.57 6.19
N ARG A 32 15.63 8.05 5.57
CA ARG A 32 16.72 8.80 6.22
C ARG A 32 16.79 10.20 5.67
N VAL A 33 17.35 11.14 6.41
CA VAL A 33 17.70 12.49 5.92
C VAL A 33 19.19 12.69 6.09
N ARG A 34 19.91 12.87 4.98
CA ARG A 34 21.36 13.05 4.95
C ARG A 34 21.70 14.08 3.87
N GLY A 35 22.72 14.90 4.10
CA GLY A 35 23.11 15.96 3.13
C GLY A 35 21.97 16.93 2.79
N GLY A 36 21.04 17.17 3.72
CA GLY A 36 19.90 18.07 3.53
C GLY A 36 18.75 17.51 2.67
N ARG A 37 18.77 16.24 2.28
CA ARG A 37 17.70 15.61 1.49
C ARG A 37 17.27 14.28 2.09
N ALA A 38 16.03 13.89 1.81
CA ALA A 38 15.53 12.57 2.21
C ALA A 38 16.08 11.48 1.27
N PHE A 39 16.24 10.28 1.79
CA PHE A 39 16.60 9.07 1.07
C PHE A 39 15.63 7.95 1.47
N ILE A 40 15.24 7.10 0.53
CA ILE A 40 14.36 5.94 0.77
C ILE A 40 15.21 4.68 0.66
N MET A 41 15.19 3.85 1.70
CA MET A 41 15.77 2.52 1.71
C MET A 41 14.80 1.58 0.98
N ASP A 42 15.17 1.19 -0.24
CA ASP A 42 14.36 0.35 -1.12
C ASP A 42 13.94 -0.95 -0.40
N GLU A 43 14.88 -1.57 0.31
CA GLU A 43 14.70 -2.84 1.00
C GLU A 43 13.62 -2.79 2.11
N ARG A 44 13.34 -1.63 2.70
CA ARG A 44 12.31 -1.45 3.74
C ARG A 44 11.01 -0.83 3.22
N CYS A 45 11.05 -0.13 2.09
CA CYS A 45 9.89 0.57 1.58
C CYS A 45 8.81 -0.41 1.10
N VAL A 46 7.58 -0.20 1.54
CA VAL A 46 6.41 -0.99 1.09
C VAL A 46 5.47 -0.19 0.17
N ASP A 47 5.91 1.00 -0.26
CA ASP A 47 5.17 1.93 -1.13
C ASP A 47 3.80 2.37 -0.59
N CYS A 48 3.62 2.38 0.73
CA CYS A 48 2.35 2.76 1.38
C CYS A 48 1.95 4.24 1.14
N GLY A 49 2.89 5.08 0.72
CA GLY A 49 2.66 6.48 0.37
C GLY A 49 2.40 7.43 1.54
N GLU A 50 2.64 7.02 2.80
CA GLU A 50 2.51 7.92 3.95
C GLU A 50 3.43 9.16 3.82
N CYS A 51 4.63 8.96 3.26
CA CYS A 51 5.54 10.06 2.98
C CYS A 51 5.03 11.02 1.90
N ILE A 52 4.20 10.57 0.95
CA ILE A 52 3.54 11.42 -0.05
C ILE A 52 2.51 12.32 0.66
N ARG A 53 1.66 11.73 1.51
CA ARG A 53 0.62 12.46 2.25
C ARG A 53 1.18 13.54 3.18
N THR A 54 2.30 13.27 3.85
CA THR A 54 2.84 14.19 4.88
C THR A 54 3.79 15.26 4.30
N CYS A 55 4.26 15.11 3.07
CA CYS A 55 5.25 16.04 2.52
C CYS A 55 4.63 17.39 2.13
N SER A 56 4.79 18.41 2.97
CA SER A 56 4.31 19.78 2.70
C SER A 56 4.94 20.46 1.48
N TYR A 57 6.03 19.90 0.95
CA TYR A 57 6.73 20.42 -0.23
C TYR A 57 6.40 19.64 -1.51
N HIS A 58 5.52 18.63 -1.43
CA HIS A 58 5.18 17.75 -2.54
C HIS A 58 6.41 17.16 -3.25
N ALA A 59 7.45 16.86 -2.46
CA ALA A 59 8.70 16.30 -2.93
C ALA A 59 8.66 14.77 -3.01
N LYS A 60 7.69 14.12 -2.37
CA LYS A 60 7.45 12.68 -2.47
C LYS A 60 6.31 12.46 -3.46
N VAL A 61 6.53 11.61 -4.46
CA VAL A 61 5.59 11.35 -5.55
C VAL A 61 5.45 9.85 -5.79
N ALA A 62 4.33 9.43 -6.38
CA ALA A 62 4.20 8.09 -6.93
C ALA A 62 4.42 8.17 -8.44
N MET A 63 5.28 7.31 -8.97
CA MET A 63 5.53 7.19 -10.39
C MET A 63 4.47 6.25 -11.00
N THR A 64 3.38 6.83 -11.48
CA THR A 64 2.31 6.16 -12.22
C THR A 64 2.54 6.26 -13.73
N ASP A 65 1.77 5.52 -14.52
CA ASP A 65 1.75 5.69 -15.97
C ASP A 65 0.88 6.89 -16.34
N ASP A 66 1.32 7.64 -17.35
CA ASP A 66 0.56 8.74 -17.94
C ASP A 66 -0.68 8.19 -18.68
N LEU A 67 -1.78 8.96 -18.70
CA LEU A 67 -3.02 8.51 -19.36
C LEU A 67 -2.81 8.18 -20.83
N GLY A 68 -1.87 8.85 -21.51
CA GLY A 68 -1.54 8.60 -22.92
C GLY A 68 -1.06 7.17 -23.22
N ILE A 69 -0.65 6.38 -22.22
CA ILE A 69 -0.26 4.97 -22.42
C ILE A 69 -1.38 4.12 -23.03
N ILE A 70 -2.64 4.53 -22.85
CA ILE A 70 -3.78 3.79 -23.38
C ILE A 70 -3.80 3.77 -24.90
N GLU A 71 -3.24 4.79 -25.56
CA GLU A 71 -3.22 4.91 -27.02
C GLU A 71 -2.35 3.85 -27.71
N ASN A 72 -1.51 3.13 -26.95
CA ASN A 72 -0.73 2.00 -27.46
C ASN A 72 -1.58 0.76 -27.77
N PHE A 73 -2.85 0.76 -27.37
CA PHE A 73 -3.76 -0.38 -27.54
C PHE A 73 -5.03 0.06 -28.26
N GLU A 74 -5.53 -0.78 -29.17
CA GLU A 74 -6.80 -0.53 -29.84
C GLU A 74 -7.96 -0.71 -28.85
N HIS A 75 -7.97 -1.85 -28.15
CA HIS A 75 -8.95 -2.23 -27.14
C HIS A 75 -8.44 -1.83 -25.75
N ARG A 76 -9.07 -0.85 -25.12
CA ARG A 76 -8.58 -0.16 -23.91
C ARG A 76 -9.60 -0.30 -22.79
N ILE A 77 -9.37 -1.21 -21.86
CA ILE A 77 -10.28 -1.47 -20.74
C ILE A 77 -9.80 -0.74 -19.49
N ALA A 78 -10.63 0.14 -18.94
CA ALA A 78 -10.38 0.73 -17.62
C ALA A 78 -10.85 -0.20 -16.50
N LEU A 79 -10.02 -0.34 -15.47
CA LEU A 79 -10.35 -0.98 -14.21
C LEU A 79 -10.45 0.09 -13.10
N PRO A 80 -11.61 0.73 -12.88
CA PRO A 80 -11.76 1.67 -11.79
C PRO A 80 -11.74 0.94 -10.45
N ALA A 81 -10.85 1.34 -9.54
CA ALA A 81 -10.95 0.89 -8.16
C ALA A 81 -12.27 1.39 -7.53
N PRO A 82 -12.90 0.65 -6.62
CA PRO A 82 -14.18 1.05 -6.02
C PRO A 82 -14.14 2.42 -5.33
N SER A 83 -12.97 2.81 -4.80
CA SER A 83 -12.76 4.11 -4.17
C SER A 83 -12.83 5.30 -5.14
N LEU A 84 -12.78 5.07 -6.46
CA LEU A 84 -12.97 6.11 -7.49
C LEU A 84 -14.35 6.76 -7.33
N TYR A 85 -15.36 5.95 -6.99
CA TYR A 85 -16.74 6.41 -6.90
C TYR A 85 -16.96 7.43 -5.77
N GLY A 86 -16.12 7.38 -4.74
CA GLY A 86 -16.08 8.38 -3.68
C GLY A 86 -15.39 9.69 -4.07
N GLN A 87 -14.61 9.72 -5.15
CA GLN A 87 -13.81 10.90 -5.51
C GLN A 87 -14.65 11.99 -6.19
N PHE A 88 -15.79 11.63 -6.77
CA PHE A 88 -16.67 12.55 -7.47
C PHE A 88 -17.93 12.81 -6.64
N TYR A 89 -17.83 13.72 -5.67
CA TYR A 89 -18.93 14.05 -4.75
C TYR A 89 -20.26 14.36 -5.48
N HIS A 90 -20.19 15.12 -6.59
CA HIS A 90 -21.33 15.51 -7.40
C HIS A 90 -21.81 14.45 -8.41
N ALA A 91 -21.14 13.30 -8.52
CA ALA A 91 -21.61 12.23 -9.40
C ALA A 91 -22.95 11.68 -8.91
N LYS A 92 -23.93 11.61 -9.82
CA LYS A 92 -25.29 11.14 -9.51
C LYS A 92 -25.36 9.63 -9.28
N SER A 93 -24.54 8.85 -9.97
CA SER A 93 -24.50 7.39 -9.87
C SER A 93 -23.14 6.84 -10.32
N ILE A 94 -22.89 5.56 -10.04
CA ILE A 94 -21.71 4.83 -10.54
C ILE A 94 -21.71 4.78 -12.07
N ALA A 95 -22.88 4.63 -12.71
CA ALA A 95 -23.01 4.58 -14.17
C ALA A 95 -22.45 5.84 -14.86
N VAL A 96 -22.63 7.02 -14.27
CA VAL A 96 -22.05 8.28 -14.81
C VAL A 96 -20.52 8.22 -14.83
N ILE A 97 -19.92 7.64 -13.78
CA ILE A 97 -18.47 7.51 -13.65
C ILE A 97 -17.94 6.45 -14.62
N ILE A 98 -18.68 5.37 -14.84
CA ILE A 98 -18.32 4.38 -15.86
C ILE A 98 -18.37 5.00 -17.26
N GLU A 99 -19.42 5.76 -17.56
CA GLU A 99 -19.63 6.31 -18.89
C GLU A 99 -18.62 7.43 -19.22
N VAL A 100 -18.25 8.26 -18.24
CA VAL A 100 -17.23 9.29 -18.46
C VAL A 100 -15.85 8.71 -18.73
N LEU A 101 -15.52 7.53 -18.18
CA LEU A 101 -14.26 6.86 -18.49
C LEU A 101 -14.17 6.48 -19.98
N LYS A 102 -15.29 6.07 -20.59
CA LYS A 102 -15.31 5.83 -22.04
C LYS A 102 -15.09 7.11 -22.84
N HIS A 103 -15.66 8.23 -22.38
CA HIS A 103 -15.52 9.53 -23.03
C HIS A 103 -14.08 10.08 -23.01
N ILE A 104 -13.27 9.71 -22.03
CA ILE A 104 -11.85 10.13 -21.97
C ILE A 104 -10.90 9.18 -22.73
N GLY A 105 -11.43 8.17 -23.45
CA GLY A 105 -10.66 7.38 -24.41
C GLY A 105 -10.60 5.87 -24.15
N PHE A 106 -11.23 5.36 -23.10
CA PHE A 106 -11.34 3.91 -22.88
C PHE A 106 -12.44 3.30 -23.77
N THR A 107 -12.21 2.11 -24.32
CA THR A 107 -13.23 1.41 -25.13
C THR A 107 -14.24 0.66 -24.29
N ASP A 108 -13.84 0.21 -23.10
CA ASP A 108 -14.73 -0.46 -22.15
C ASP A 108 -14.27 -0.23 -20.71
N VAL A 109 -15.13 -0.58 -19.76
CA VAL A 109 -14.87 -0.43 -18.33
C VAL A 109 -15.28 -1.70 -17.61
N PHE A 110 -14.35 -2.30 -16.87
CA PHE A 110 -14.63 -3.44 -16.01
C PHE A 110 -14.31 -3.09 -14.56
N GLU A 111 -15.34 -3.01 -13.73
CA GLU A 111 -15.19 -2.56 -12.35
C GLU A 111 -14.36 -3.52 -11.50
N VAL A 112 -13.39 -2.99 -10.76
CA VAL A 112 -12.64 -3.80 -9.77
C VAL A 112 -13.53 -4.28 -8.64
N ALA A 113 -14.67 -3.61 -8.40
CA ALA A 113 -15.70 -4.07 -7.47
C ALA A 113 -16.26 -5.46 -7.85
N LYS A 114 -16.38 -5.80 -9.14
CA LYS A 114 -16.76 -7.16 -9.57
C LYS A 114 -15.67 -8.17 -9.27
N GLY A 115 -14.40 -7.78 -9.42
CA GLY A 115 -13.25 -8.57 -8.97
C GLY A 115 -13.26 -8.79 -7.45
N ALA A 116 -13.70 -7.79 -6.67
CA ALA A 116 -13.86 -7.90 -5.23
C ALA A 116 -14.99 -8.86 -4.81
N ASP A 117 -16.09 -8.91 -5.57
CA ASP A 117 -17.16 -9.89 -5.35
C ASP A 117 -16.64 -11.33 -5.51
N ILE A 118 -15.83 -11.58 -6.54
CA ILE A 118 -15.21 -12.90 -6.76
C ILE A 118 -14.16 -13.21 -5.69
N ALA A 119 -13.30 -12.24 -5.37
CA ALA A 119 -12.32 -12.39 -4.31
C ALA A 119 -13.00 -12.71 -2.97
N THR A 120 -14.15 -12.08 -2.66
CA THR A 120 -14.96 -12.39 -1.48
C THR A 120 -15.40 -13.86 -1.48
N ARG A 121 -15.95 -14.35 -2.59
CA ARG A 121 -16.36 -15.75 -2.71
C ARG A 121 -15.21 -16.73 -2.55
N MET A 122 -14.04 -16.42 -3.11
CA MET A 122 -12.85 -17.25 -2.94
C MET A 122 -12.33 -17.25 -1.52
N LEU A 123 -12.36 -16.09 -0.87
CA LEU A 123 -11.97 -15.92 0.51
C LEU A 123 -12.87 -16.75 1.44
N GLN A 124 -14.17 -16.78 1.18
CA GLN A 124 -15.10 -17.66 1.91
C GLN A 124 -14.74 -19.15 1.77
N GLU A 125 -14.26 -19.60 0.61
CA GLU A 125 -13.79 -20.98 0.44
C GLU A 125 -12.47 -21.25 1.16
N GLU A 126 -11.50 -20.32 1.13
CA GLU A 126 -10.25 -20.44 1.89
C GLU A 126 -10.50 -20.46 3.41
N LEU A 127 -11.48 -19.70 3.90
CA LEU A 127 -11.85 -19.64 5.32
C LEU A 127 -12.53 -20.91 5.83
N LYS A 128 -13.07 -21.75 4.94
CA LYS A 128 -13.61 -23.07 5.30
C LYS A 128 -12.51 -24.12 5.51
N ASN A 129 -11.28 -23.87 5.06
CA ASN A 129 -10.19 -24.83 5.14
C ASN A 129 -9.64 -24.91 6.59
N PRO A 130 -9.81 -26.04 7.30
CA PRO A 130 -9.37 -26.19 8.69
C PRO A 130 -7.84 -26.30 8.82
N ASP A 131 -7.11 -26.63 7.74
CA ASP A 131 -5.66 -26.81 7.75
C ASP A 131 -4.90 -25.47 7.67
N ARG A 132 -5.60 -24.35 7.51
CA ARG A 132 -5.00 -23.02 7.47
C ARG A 132 -4.82 -22.45 8.88
N PRO A 133 -3.69 -21.76 9.15
CA PRO A 133 -3.51 -21.06 10.42
C PRO A 133 -4.50 -19.88 10.51
N LYS A 134 -4.99 -19.63 11.72
CA LYS A 134 -5.90 -18.53 12.03
C LYS A 134 -5.22 -17.47 12.90
N PRO A 135 -5.58 -16.19 12.75
CA PRO A 135 -6.50 -15.64 11.75
C PRO A 135 -5.92 -15.70 10.34
N LEU A 136 -6.77 -15.87 9.31
CA LEU A 136 -6.37 -15.59 7.94
C LEU A 136 -6.25 -14.07 7.73
N ILE A 137 -5.28 -13.61 6.94
CA ILE A 137 -4.99 -12.19 6.73
C ILE A 137 -5.23 -11.82 5.28
N SER A 138 -5.94 -10.73 5.03
CA SER A 138 -6.19 -10.19 3.69
C SER A 138 -4.91 -10.02 2.86
N SER A 139 -4.96 -10.39 1.58
CA SER A 139 -3.92 -10.13 0.58
C SER A 139 -4.21 -8.88 -0.26
N ALA A 140 -5.34 -8.20 -0.03
CA ALA A 140 -5.84 -7.15 -0.91
C ALA A 140 -4.95 -5.88 -0.91
N CYS A 141 -4.36 -5.54 0.25
CA CYS A 141 -3.48 -4.39 0.43
C CYS A 141 -2.00 -4.79 0.26
N PRO A 142 -1.34 -4.48 -0.88
CA PRO A 142 0.02 -4.92 -1.14
C PRO A 142 1.04 -4.32 -0.17
N ALA A 143 0.78 -3.14 0.38
CA ALA A 143 1.64 -2.54 1.40
C ALA A 143 1.63 -3.35 2.71
N ILE A 144 0.48 -3.89 3.11
CA ILE A 144 0.38 -4.75 4.31
C ILE A 144 1.04 -6.10 4.04
N THR A 145 0.78 -6.72 2.89
CA THR A 145 1.45 -7.97 2.52
C THR A 145 2.98 -7.84 2.52
N ARG A 146 3.52 -6.76 1.95
CA ARG A 146 4.98 -6.49 1.96
C ARG A 146 5.51 -6.16 3.35
N MET A 147 4.71 -5.50 4.19
CA MET A 147 5.09 -5.28 5.59
C MET A 147 5.21 -6.61 6.33
N ILE A 148 4.29 -7.55 6.11
CA ILE A 148 4.37 -8.91 6.69
C ILE A 148 5.66 -9.61 6.22
N GLN A 149 6.03 -9.52 4.94
CA GLN A 149 7.29 -10.09 4.42
C GLN A 149 8.53 -9.59 5.17
N ILE A 150 8.52 -8.33 5.65
CA ILE A 150 9.68 -7.66 6.25
C ILE A 150 9.67 -7.75 7.78
N LYS A 151 8.53 -7.50 8.41
CA LYS A 151 8.41 -7.35 9.87
C LYS A 151 7.81 -8.56 10.58
N PHE A 152 6.97 -9.35 9.90
CA PHE A 152 6.21 -10.45 10.50
C PHE A 152 6.28 -11.72 9.64
N PRO A 153 7.48 -12.21 9.25
CA PRO A 153 7.61 -13.33 8.32
C PRO A 153 6.92 -14.61 8.82
N THR A 154 6.79 -14.80 10.13
CA THR A 154 6.06 -15.93 10.75
C THR A 154 4.57 -15.97 10.37
N LEU A 155 3.98 -14.83 9.98
CA LEU A 155 2.59 -14.68 9.58
C LEU A 155 2.37 -14.83 8.07
N LEU A 156 3.41 -15.10 7.26
CA LEU A 156 3.24 -15.37 5.82
C LEU A 156 2.25 -16.51 5.53
N PRO A 157 2.24 -17.63 6.28
CA PRO A 157 1.24 -18.71 6.09
C PRO A 157 -0.20 -18.26 6.36
N ASN A 158 -0.42 -17.20 7.14
CA ASN A 158 -1.73 -16.65 7.44
C ASN A 158 -2.31 -15.83 6.28
N ILE A 159 -1.49 -15.37 5.33
CA ILE A 159 -1.99 -14.57 4.18
C ILE A 159 -2.86 -15.44 3.26
N VAL A 160 -4.06 -14.95 2.94
CA VAL A 160 -4.98 -15.65 2.05
C VAL A 160 -4.39 -15.80 0.65
N LYS A 161 -4.57 -16.97 0.03
CA LYS A 161 -3.96 -17.31 -1.27
C LYS A 161 -4.87 -16.92 -2.45
N VAL A 162 -5.46 -15.73 -2.37
CA VAL A 162 -6.35 -15.16 -3.39
C VAL A 162 -5.64 -13.98 -4.04
N LYS A 163 -5.63 -13.92 -5.38
CA LYS A 163 -5.09 -12.79 -6.14
C LYS A 163 -5.83 -11.50 -5.76
N GLN A 164 -5.14 -10.37 -5.86
CA GLN A 164 -5.71 -9.08 -5.50
C GLN A 164 -6.91 -8.75 -6.41
N PRO A 165 -7.95 -8.04 -5.93
CA PRO A 165 -9.15 -7.76 -6.74
C PRO A 165 -8.90 -7.12 -8.11
N MET A 166 -7.83 -6.31 -8.24
CA MET A 166 -7.45 -5.71 -9.52
C MET A 166 -6.98 -6.76 -10.55
N GLU A 167 -6.29 -7.81 -10.09
CA GLU A 167 -5.80 -8.91 -10.92
C GLU A 167 -6.97 -9.81 -11.31
N VAL A 168 -7.84 -10.15 -10.34
CA VAL A 168 -9.09 -10.89 -10.60
C VAL A 168 -9.94 -10.16 -11.64
N ALA A 169 -10.10 -8.84 -11.48
CA ALA A 169 -10.83 -8.01 -12.44
C ALA A 169 -10.15 -7.95 -13.81
N ALA A 170 -8.82 -7.85 -13.87
CA ALA A 170 -8.07 -7.84 -15.13
C ALA A 170 -8.23 -9.16 -15.91
N THR A 171 -8.08 -10.30 -15.24
CA THR A 171 -8.26 -11.64 -15.83
C THR A 171 -9.65 -11.76 -16.45
N MET A 172 -10.68 -11.31 -15.74
CA MET A 172 -12.06 -11.33 -16.23
C MET A 172 -12.31 -10.36 -17.36
N ALA A 173 -11.83 -9.12 -17.23
CA ALA A 173 -11.98 -8.08 -18.23
C ALA A 173 -11.47 -8.57 -19.59
N ARG A 174 -10.26 -9.14 -19.63
CA ARG A 174 -9.69 -9.74 -20.84
C ARG A 174 -10.55 -10.88 -21.36
N ALA A 175 -10.96 -11.81 -20.50
CA ALA A 175 -11.68 -13.00 -20.91
C ALA A 175 -13.08 -12.68 -21.47
N GLU A 176 -13.83 -11.80 -20.79
CA GLU A 176 -15.16 -11.38 -21.21
C GLU A 176 -15.11 -10.54 -22.48
N TYR A 177 -14.18 -9.58 -22.56
CA TYR A 177 -14.04 -8.72 -23.73
C TYR A 177 -13.57 -9.51 -24.96
N SER A 178 -12.53 -10.35 -24.80
CA SER A 178 -12.04 -11.24 -25.86
C SER A 178 -13.15 -12.12 -26.41
N LYS A 179 -13.96 -12.74 -25.54
CA LYS A 179 -15.08 -13.59 -25.96
C LYS A 179 -16.19 -12.81 -26.65
N LYS A 180 -16.54 -11.63 -26.13
CA LYS A 180 -17.64 -10.79 -26.65
C LYS A 180 -17.29 -10.18 -28.01
N HIS A 181 -16.04 -9.76 -28.19
CA HIS A 181 -15.59 -9.03 -29.37
C HIS A 181 -14.77 -9.89 -30.35
N SER A 182 -14.51 -11.17 -30.01
CA SER A 182 -13.69 -12.09 -30.80
C SER A 182 -12.29 -11.55 -31.10
N VAL A 183 -11.68 -10.88 -30.11
CA VAL A 183 -10.34 -10.30 -30.19
C VAL A 183 -9.34 -11.10 -29.35
N PRO A 184 -8.09 -11.28 -29.81
CA PRO A 184 -7.03 -11.90 -29.01
C PRO A 184 -6.79 -11.16 -27.69
N LYS A 185 -6.46 -11.88 -26.61
CA LYS A 185 -6.29 -11.29 -25.27
C LYS A 185 -5.10 -10.34 -25.16
N ASP A 186 -4.09 -10.55 -26.00
CA ASP A 186 -2.85 -9.79 -26.11
C ASP A 186 -3.02 -8.45 -26.84
N GLU A 187 -4.09 -8.30 -27.64
CA GLU A 187 -4.46 -7.02 -28.27
C GLU A 187 -5.28 -6.11 -27.33
N ILE A 188 -5.67 -6.63 -26.15
CA ILE A 188 -6.42 -5.89 -25.15
C ILE A 188 -5.43 -5.21 -24.19
N GLY A 189 -5.51 -3.89 -24.06
CA GLY A 189 -4.88 -3.12 -23.00
C GLY A 189 -5.78 -3.02 -21.79
N VAL A 190 -5.29 -3.36 -20.61
CA VAL A 190 -6.02 -3.28 -19.33
C VAL A 190 -5.33 -2.32 -18.38
N PHE A 191 -6.06 -1.29 -17.93
CA PHE A 191 -5.49 -0.16 -17.20
C PHE A 191 -6.16 0.04 -15.85
N PHE A 192 -5.40 -0.08 -14.77
CA PHE A 192 -5.91 0.08 -13.41
C PHE A 192 -5.88 1.54 -12.96
N ILE A 193 -7.05 2.09 -12.61
CA ILE A 193 -7.18 3.44 -12.05
C ILE A 193 -7.12 3.33 -10.53
N THR A 194 -6.00 3.76 -9.94
CA THR A 194 -5.64 3.41 -8.56
C THR A 194 -5.59 4.60 -7.60
N PRO A 195 -6.02 4.42 -6.33
CA PRO A 195 -5.77 5.41 -5.28
C PRO A 195 -4.38 5.22 -4.64
N CYS A 196 -3.60 4.22 -5.06
CA CYS A 196 -2.55 3.62 -4.25
C CYS A 196 -1.21 3.48 -4.99
N ALA A 197 -0.15 4.06 -4.43
CA ALA A 197 1.22 3.88 -4.94
C ALA A 197 1.68 2.41 -4.87
N ALA A 198 1.39 1.68 -3.79
CA ALA A 198 1.79 0.29 -3.64
C ALA A 198 1.20 -0.65 -4.70
N LYS A 199 0.04 -0.30 -5.28
CA LYS A 199 -0.58 -1.05 -6.39
C LYS A 199 0.19 -0.89 -7.69
N VAL A 200 0.75 0.29 -7.95
CA VAL A 200 1.67 0.51 -9.08
C VAL A 200 2.86 -0.45 -8.99
N THR A 201 3.49 -0.51 -7.81
CA THR A 201 4.56 -1.47 -7.57
C THR A 201 4.07 -2.92 -7.64
N ALA A 202 2.83 -3.22 -7.26
CA ALA A 202 2.28 -4.58 -7.36
C ALA A 202 2.04 -5.01 -8.81
N VAL A 203 1.75 -4.10 -9.74
CA VAL A 203 1.68 -4.43 -11.16
C VAL A 203 3.07 -4.68 -11.75
N ARG A 204 4.07 -3.86 -11.39
CA ARG A 204 5.46 -4.02 -11.88
C ARG A 204 6.24 -5.14 -11.19
N ASN A 205 5.95 -5.43 -9.93
CA ASN A 205 6.48 -6.53 -9.13
C ASN A 205 5.33 -7.24 -8.37
N PRO A 206 4.64 -8.18 -9.05
CA PRO A 206 3.49 -8.89 -8.49
C PRO A 206 3.77 -9.67 -7.21
N ILE A 207 2.71 -9.87 -6.44
CA ILE A 207 2.73 -10.60 -5.18
C ILE A 207 1.90 -11.87 -5.39
N GLY A 208 2.55 -13.02 -5.24
CA GLY A 208 1.88 -14.32 -5.38
C GLY A 208 1.56 -14.71 -6.82
N GLN A 209 2.19 -14.11 -7.82
CA GLN A 209 2.09 -14.46 -9.23
C GLN A 209 3.34 -14.00 -9.98
N GLU A 210 3.62 -14.59 -11.15
CA GLU A 210 4.81 -14.23 -11.94
C GLU A 210 4.66 -12.91 -12.70
N LYS A 211 3.47 -12.65 -13.25
CA LYS A 211 3.17 -11.47 -14.09
C LYS A 211 1.81 -10.90 -13.72
N SER A 212 1.65 -9.59 -13.87
CA SER A 212 0.36 -8.92 -13.71
C SER A 212 -0.45 -9.03 -15.00
N GLU A 213 -1.78 -9.11 -14.87
CA GLU A 213 -2.73 -9.05 -15.99
C GLU A 213 -3.06 -7.59 -16.37
N VAL A 214 -2.50 -6.62 -15.65
CA VAL A 214 -2.67 -5.17 -15.85
C VAL A 214 -1.47 -4.61 -16.61
N ASP A 215 -1.70 -3.90 -17.72
CA ASP A 215 -0.64 -3.34 -18.57
C ASP A 215 -0.15 -1.97 -18.06
N GLY A 216 -1.06 -1.15 -17.53
CA GLY A 216 -0.77 0.19 -17.03
C GLY A 216 -1.57 0.57 -15.78
N VAL A 217 -1.01 1.48 -15.00
CA VAL A 217 -1.58 1.96 -13.74
C VAL A 217 -1.61 3.47 -13.72
N ILE A 218 -2.82 4.04 -13.74
CA ILE A 218 -3.06 5.48 -13.83
C ILE A 218 -3.55 5.97 -12.47
N SER A 219 -3.06 7.13 -12.02
CA SER A 219 -3.45 7.69 -10.74
C SER A 219 -4.89 8.22 -10.78
N MET A 220 -5.61 8.13 -9.66
CA MET A 220 -6.92 8.78 -9.57
C MET A 220 -6.85 10.31 -9.67
N LEU A 221 -5.73 10.93 -9.32
CA LEU A 221 -5.54 12.38 -9.48
C LEU A 221 -5.57 12.79 -10.95
N ASP A 222 -4.89 12.02 -11.82
CA ASP A 222 -4.87 12.30 -13.26
C ASP A 222 -6.26 12.09 -13.88
N ILE A 223 -6.93 11.00 -13.51
CA ILE A 223 -8.31 10.74 -13.94
C ILE A 223 -9.26 11.83 -13.43
N TYR A 224 -9.11 12.27 -12.18
CA TYR A 224 -9.93 13.33 -11.61
C TYR A 224 -9.80 14.63 -12.42
N ALA A 225 -8.56 15.03 -12.75
CA ALA A 225 -8.30 16.22 -13.55
C ALA A 225 -8.96 16.17 -14.94
N CYS A 226 -8.97 15.01 -15.59
CA CYS A 226 -9.62 14.81 -16.89
C CYS A 226 -11.15 14.75 -16.80
N VAL A 227 -11.69 14.10 -15.76
CA VAL A 227 -13.13 13.80 -15.64
C VAL A 227 -13.93 14.97 -15.07
N PHE A 228 -13.40 15.67 -14.06
CA PHE A 228 -14.13 16.72 -13.34
C PHE A 228 -14.75 17.79 -14.26
N PRO A 229 -14.07 18.31 -15.30
CA PRO A 229 -14.62 19.35 -16.18
C PRO A 229 -15.81 18.89 -17.06
N ILE A 230 -15.94 17.58 -17.28
CA ILE A 230 -16.93 17.00 -18.21
C ILE A 230 -18.02 16.19 -17.51
N LEU A 231 -17.85 15.83 -16.24
CA LEU A 231 -18.74 14.93 -15.50
C LEU A 231 -20.23 15.33 -15.60
N ASN A 232 -20.54 16.63 -15.50
CA ASN A 232 -21.92 17.14 -15.57
C ASN A 232 -22.55 17.07 -16.96
N LYS A 233 -21.77 16.79 -18.01
CA LYS A 233 -22.21 16.68 -19.40
C LYS A 233 -22.51 15.24 -19.82
N ILE A 234 -22.23 14.27 -18.96
CA ILE A 234 -22.34 12.85 -19.26
C ILE A 234 -23.74 12.35 -18.93
N THR A 235 -24.34 11.65 -19.89
CA THR A 235 -25.58 10.91 -19.69
C THR A 235 -25.23 9.44 -19.49
N PRO A 236 -25.61 8.81 -18.36
CA PRO A 236 -25.30 7.42 -18.11
C PRO A 236 -26.14 6.49 -18.98
N ASP A 237 -25.59 5.33 -19.34
CA ASP A 237 -26.41 4.20 -19.78
C ASP A 237 -27.00 3.52 -18.54
N GLU A 238 -28.33 3.58 -18.41
CA GLU A 238 -29.07 3.02 -17.28
C GLU A 238 -29.07 1.48 -17.27
N ASN A 239 -28.69 0.82 -18.37
CA ASN A 239 -28.65 -0.63 -18.48
C ASN A 239 -27.29 -1.24 -18.09
N ILE A 240 -26.33 -0.43 -17.64
CA ILE A 240 -25.02 -0.93 -17.23
C ILE A 240 -25.18 -1.84 -16.01
N LYS A 241 -24.70 -3.08 -16.13
CA LYS A 241 -24.59 -3.99 -14.98
C LYS A 241 -23.45 -3.54 -14.08
N ILE A 242 -23.81 -3.11 -12.87
CA ILE A 242 -22.87 -2.63 -11.85
C ILE A 242 -22.54 -3.78 -10.87
N ALA A 243 -21.39 -3.69 -10.19
CA ALA A 243 -21.01 -4.59 -9.10
C ALA A 243 -21.99 -4.55 -7.90
N THR A 244 -21.88 -5.54 -7.01
CA THR A 244 -22.73 -5.56 -5.80
C THR A 244 -22.38 -4.41 -4.84
N PRO A 245 -23.30 -4.02 -3.93
CA PRO A 245 -22.98 -3.10 -2.83
C PRO A 245 -21.80 -3.58 -1.97
N TYR A 246 -21.54 -4.89 -1.90
CA TYR A 246 -20.43 -5.45 -1.15
C TYR A 246 -19.10 -5.23 -1.87
N GLY A 247 -19.02 -5.55 -3.16
CA GLY A 247 -17.85 -5.30 -4.00
C GLY A 247 -17.47 -3.82 -4.07
N VAL A 248 -18.47 -2.94 -4.17
CA VAL A 248 -18.24 -1.48 -4.08
C VAL A 248 -17.77 -1.08 -2.67
N GLY A 249 -18.35 -1.70 -1.65
CA GLY A 249 -18.05 -1.46 -0.24
C GLY A 249 -16.59 -1.71 0.16
N TRP A 250 -15.85 -2.58 -0.55
CA TRP A 250 -14.41 -2.82 -0.35
C TRP A 250 -13.54 -1.55 -0.47
N ALA A 251 -14.07 -0.46 -1.02
CA ALA A 251 -13.39 0.85 -1.01
C ALA A 251 -13.04 1.32 0.42
N ASN A 252 -13.89 0.98 1.40
CA ASN A 252 -13.82 1.44 2.78
C ASN A 252 -13.26 0.35 3.69
N SER A 253 -12.57 0.77 4.75
CA SER A 253 -12.19 -0.12 5.87
C SER A 253 -13.42 -0.84 6.45
N GLY A 254 -13.32 -2.16 6.59
CA GLY A 254 -14.40 -3.06 7.00
C GLY A 254 -15.27 -3.57 5.85
N GLY A 255 -15.05 -3.07 4.63
CA GLY A 255 -15.80 -3.46 3.44
C GLY A 255 -15.57 -4.91 3.06
N GLU A 256 -14.32 -5.37 3.11
CA GLU A 256 -13.93 -6.75 2.83
C GLU A 256 -14.51 -7.70 3.87
N SER A 257 -14.32 -7.41 5.16
CA SER A 257 -14.84 -8.20 6.27
C SER A 257 -16.37 -8.37 6.20
N ARG A 258 -17.10 -7.28 5.92
CA ARG A 258 -18.56 -7.30 5.77
C ARG A 258 -19.01 -8.16 4.58
N ALA A 259 -18.26 -8.13 3.48
CA ALA A 259 -18.57 -8.93 2.29
C ALA A 259 -18.44 -10.43 2.59
N THR A 260 -17.46 -10.85 3.40
CA THR A 260 -17.25 -12.27 3.72
C THR A 260 -18.38 -12.93 4.51
N ASN A 261 -19.20 -12.15 5.24
CA ASN A 261 -20.26 -12.65 6.13
C ASN A 261 -19.78 -13.52 7.29
N ILE A 262 -18.56 -13.30 7.79
CA ILE A 262 -17.99 -14.09 8.88
C ILE A 262 -18.09 -13.32 10.19
N ASN A 263 -18.28 -14.04 11.31
CA ASN A 263 -18.55 -13.42 12.60
C ASN A 263 -17.28 -12.94 13.32
N LYS A 264 -16.20 -13.72 13.27
CA LYS A 264 -14.95 -13.45 14.00
C LYS A 264 -13.93 -12.72 13.12
N THR A 265 -14.31 -11.55 12.64
CA THR A 265 -13.46 -10.70 11.76
C THR A 265 -13.05 -9.41 12.44
N MET A 266 -11.89 -8.87 12.09
CA MET A 266 -11.42 -7.57 12.53
C MET A 266 -10.95 -6.76 11.32
N ALA A 267 -11.40 -5.53 11.22
CA ALA A 267 -10.94 -4.59 10.21
C ALA A 267 -10.10 -3.49 10.87
N VAL A 268 -8.89 -3.29 10.36
CA VAL A 268 -7.90 -2.37 10.90
C VAL A 268 -7.34 -1.53 9.77
N ASP A 269 -7.37 -0.22 9.93
CA ASP A 269 -6.81 0.72 8.98
C ASP A 269 -5.76 1.64 9.59
N GLY A 270 -4.86 2.12 8.73
CA GLY A 270 -3.63 2.77 9.13
C GLY A 270 -2.54 1.73 9.39
N ILE A 271 -1.48 1.79 8.59
CA ILE A 271 -0.39 0.81 8.61
C ILE A 271 0.28 0.61 9.97
N GLU A 272 0.39 1.65 10.81
CA GLU A 272 0.89 1.53 12.18
C GLU A 272 -0.06 0.72 13.07
N ASN A 273 -1.37 0.96 12.97
CA ASN A 273 -2.38 0.19 13.71
C ASN A 273 -2.37 -1.28 13.25
N VAL A 274 -2.24 -1.51 11.95
CA VAL A 274 -2.15 -2.88 11.40
C VAL A 274 -0.89 -3.57 11.92
N ALA A 275 0.26 -2.89 11.98
CA ALA A 275 1.49 -3.45 12.54
C ALA A 275 1.31 -3.87 14.01
N ASN A 276 0.69 -3.02 14.83
CA ASN A 276 0.41 -3.34 16.24
C ASN A 276 -0.49 -4.57 16.37
N VAL A 277 -1.53 -4.70 15.54
CA VAL A 277 -2.43 -5.87 15.57
C VAL A 277 -1.73 -7.14 15.09
N LEU A 278 -0.85 -7.05 14.09
CA LEU A 278 -0.03 -8.18 13.64
C LEU A 278 0.94 -8.66 14.74
N GLU A 279 1.54 -7.74 15.49
CA GLU A 279 2.37 -8.07 16.65
C GLU A 279 1.57 -8.82 17.73
N GLU A 280 0.33 -8.41 18.01
CA GLU A 280 -0.55 -9.12 18.94
C GLU A 280 -0.96 -10.51 18.44
N ILE A 281 -1.09 -10.70 17.11
CA ILE A 281 -1.33 -12.02 16.49
C ILE A 281 -0.10 -12.91 16.64
N GLU A 282 1.09 -12.40 16.29
CA GLU A 282 2.36 -13.14 16.40
C GLU A 282 2.65 -13.55 17.85
N ASN A 283 2.34 -12.67 18.82
CA ASN A 283 2.41 -12.96 20.25
C ASN A 283 1.31 -13.90 20.76
N GLY A 284 0.40 -14.36 19.89
CA GLY A 284 -0.65 -15.31 20.21
C GLY A 284 -1.73 -14.77 21.14
N ARG A 285 -1.97 -13.44 21.17
CA ARG A 285 -2.99 -12.80 22.01
C ARG A 285 -4.38 -12.74 21.36
N LEU A 286 -4.45 -12.85 20.03
CA LEU A 286 -5.70 -12.77 19.25
C LEU A 286 -6.13 -14.13 18.65
N ARG A 287 -6.31 -15.15 19.49
CA ARG A 287 -6.60 -16.54 19.06
C ARG A 287 -8.03 -16.78 18.57
N ASP A 288 -8.97 -15.94 19.00
CA ASP A 288 -10.40 -16.05 18.65
C ASP A 288 -10.77 -15.34 17.34
N LEU A 289 -9.77 -14.86 16.59
CA LEU A 289 -9.97 -14.18 15.33
C LEU A 289 -9.87 -15.18 14.17
N ASP A 290 -10.88 -15.23 13.30
CA ASP A 290 -10.86 -16.06 12.09
C ASP A 290 -10.23 -15.31 10.91
N TYR A 291 -10.43 -13.99 10.84
CA TYR A 291 -9.99 -13.19 9.70
C TYR A 291 -9.62 -11.75 10.07
N LEU A 292 -8.52 -11.24 9.49
CA LEU A 292 -8.03 -9.88 9.61
C LEU A 292 -8.03 -9.17 8.24
N GLU A 293 -8.82 -8.11 8.13
CA GLU A 293 -8.73 -7.12 7.06
C GLU A 293 -7.77 -6.00 7.50
N GLY A 294 -6.63 -5.88 6.81
CA GLY A 294 -5.64 -4.84 7.06
C GLY A 294 -5.52 -3.87 5.89
N ALA A 295 -5.74 -2.58 6.15
CA ALA A 295 -5.56 -1.52 5.16
C ALA A 295 -4.47 -0.53 5.59
N ALA A 296 -3.48 -0.29 4.74
CA ALA A 296 -2.38 0.62 5.06
C ALA A 296 -2.82 2.09 5.21
N CYS A 297 -3.92 2.49 4.56
CA CYS A 297 -4.38 3.88 4.52
C CYS A 297 -5.55 4.10 5.47
N PRO A 298 -5.63 5.24 6.18
CA PRO A 298 -6.75 5.54 7.07
C PRO A 298 -8.10 5.56 6.33
N GLY A 299 -9.08 4.84 6.86
CA GLY A 299 -10.40 4.67 6.25
C GLY A 299 -10.46 3.69 5.07
N GLY A 300 -9.36 3.01 4.74
CA GLY A 300 -9.29 2.08 3.60
C GLY A 300 -8.76 2.73 2.33
N CYS A 301 -9.13 2.19 1.17
CA CYS A 301 -8.64 2.67 -0.14
C CYS A 301 -9.11 4.10 -0.47
N VAL A 302 -10.22 4.57 0.12
CA VAL A 302 -10.69 5.97 0.01
C VAL A 302 -9.74 7.00 0.62
N GLY A 303 -8.80 6.58 1.48
CA GLY A 303 -7.74 7.44 2.05
C GLY A 303 -6.37 7.24 1.39
N GLY A 304 -6.33 6.64 0.20
CA GLY A 304 -5.09 6.39 -0.54
C GLY A 304 -4.29 7.66 -0.85
N PRO A 305 -2.97 7.57 -1.07
CA PRO A 305 -2.13 8.75 -1.33
C PRO A 305 -2.43 9.43 -2.68
N LEU A 306 -3.14 8.78 -3.59
CA LEU A 306 -3.46 9.29 -4.93
C LEU A 306 -4.94 9.68 -5.07
N THR A 307 -5.65 9.92 -3.97
CA THR A 307 -7.04 10.38 -3.98
C THR A 307 -7.10 11.91 -3.99
N TYR A 308 -8.11 12.46 -4.66
CA TYR A 308 -8.37 13.90 -4.64
C TYR A 308 -9.21 14.31 -3.42
N GLU A 309 -10.30 13.59 -3.17
CA GLU A 309 -11.27 14.02 -2.17
C GLU A 309 -10.83 13.75 -0.73
N ASN A 310 -11.44 14.49 0.20
CA ASN A 310 -11.27 14.19 1.61
C ASN A 310 -11.76 12.77 1.90
N LYS A 311 -10.93 11.96 2.58
CA LYS A 311 -11.22 10.55 2.90
C LYS A 311 -12.58 10.33 3.59
N TYR A 312 -13.03 11.25 4.44
CA TYR A 312 -14.33 11.12 5.12
C TYR A 312 -15.50 11.43 4.18
N VAL A 313 -15.35 12.44 3.32
CA VAL A 313 -16.33 12.77 2.28
C VAL A 313 -16.43 11.62 1.28
N ALA A 314 -15.29 11.13 0.78
CA ALA A 314 -15.23 10.00 -0.13
C ALA A 314 -15.84 8.73 0.49
N ARG A 315 -15.54 8.41 1.75
CA ARG A 315 -16.15 7.30 2.49
C ARG A 315 -17.68 7.43 2.52
N ASN A 316 -18.19 8.59 2.92
CA ASN A 316 -19.63 8.83 3.01
C ASN A 316 -20.29 8.73 1.63
N LYS A 317 -19.65 9.27 0.59
CA LYS A 317 -20.17 9.17 -0.78
C LYS A 317 -20.25 7.72 -1.27
N VAL A 318 -19.22 6.91 -1.03
CA VAL A 318 -19.27 5.47 -1.34
C VAL A 318 -20.41 4.80 -0.59
N MET A 319 -20.55 5.07 0.71
CA MET A 319 -21.61 4.47 1.53
C MET A 319 -23.02 4.87 1.06
N GLN A 320 -23.20 6.12 0.61
CA GLN A 320 -24.44 6.57 -0.01
C GLN A 320 -24.72 5.77 -1.29
N LEU A 321 -23.75 5.70 -2.22
CA LEU A 321 -23.91 4.95 -3.46
C LEU A 321 -24.23 3.47 -3.19
N VAL A 322 -23.55 2.85 -2.22
CA VAL A 322 -23.81 1.47 -1.79
C VAL A 322 -25.24 1.29 -1.29
N SER A 323 -25.81 2.26 -0.57
CA SER A 323 -27.19 2.18 -0.07
C SER A 323 -28.26 2.33 -1.15
N GLU A 324 -27.89 2.89 -2.31
CA GLU A 324 -28.77 3.06 -3.48
C GLU A 324 -28.73 1.83 -4.42
N LEU A 325 -27.77 0.93 -4.25
CA LEU A 325 -27.65 -0.31 -5.04
C LEU A 325 -28.60 -1.41 -4.56
N PRO A 326 -29.01 -2.33 -5.46
CA PRO A 326 -29.76 -3.52 -5.07
C PRO A 326 -29.01 -4.33 -4.00
N CYS A 327 -29.72 -4.80 -2.98
CA CYS A 327 -29.16 -5.58 -1.87
C CYS A 327 -28.87 -7.04 -2.29
N GLU A 328 -28.02 -7.22 -3.30
CA GLU A 328 -27.56 -8.52 -3.79
C GLU A 328 -26.19 -8.83 -3.17
N ARG A 329 -26.02 -10.07 -2.69
CA ARG A 329 -24.71 -10.51 -2.17
C ARG A 329 -23.83 -11.12 -3.26
N PRO A 330 -22.49 -11.16 -3.07
CA PRO A 330 -21.58 -11.80 -4.01
C PRO A 330 -21.94 -13.27 -4.35
N GLU A 331 -22.49 -14.01 -3.40
CA GLU A 331 -22.91 -15.41 -3.57
C GLU A 331 -24.08 -15.58 -4.55
N GLU A 332 -24.90 -14.54 -4.72
CA GLU A 332 -26.05 -14.51 -5.61
C GLU A 332 -25.65 -14.12 -7.04
N THR A 333 -24.66 -13.25 -7.19
CA THR A 333 -24.26 -12.66 -8.48
C THR A 333 -23.08 -13.37 -9.14
N VAL A 334 -22.20 -14.00 -8.35
CA VAL A 334 -21.02 -14.72 -8.84
C VAL A 334 -21.29 -16.22 -8.74
N PRO A 335 -21.51 -16.95 -9.83
CA PRO A 335 -21.75 -18.40 -9.78
C PRO A 335 -20.49 -19.20 -9.40
N CYS A 336 -20.65 -20.37 -8.75
CA CYS A 336 -19.52 -21.23 -8.35
C CYS A 336 -18.63 -21.65 -9.54
N ARG A 337 -19.22 -21.82 -10.73
CA ARG A 337 -18.47 -22.14 -11.96
C ARG A 337 -17.39 -21.09 -12.28
N VAL A 338 -17.63 -19.82 -11.97
CA VAL A 338 -16.67 -18.73 -12.23
C VAL A 338 -15.40 -18.93 -11.41
N LEU A 339 -15.54 -19.34 -10.14
CA LEU A 339 -14.41 -19.55 -9.22
C LEU A 339 -13.41 -20.59 -9.71
N ASN A 340 -13.87 -21.55 -10.52
CA ASN A 340 -13.04 -22.63 -11.08
C ASN A 340 -12.70 -22.43 -12.57
N SER A 341 -13.24 -21.38 -13.22
CA SER A 341 -13.05 -21.16 -14.66
C SER A 341 -11.74 -20.45 -14.98
N TYR A 342 -11.16 -19.75 -14.01
CA TYR A 342 -9.96 -18.94 -14.17
C TYR A 342 -9.06 -19.11 -12.96
N ASP A 343 -7.78 -18.81 -13.16
CA ASP A 343 -6.80 -18.88 -12.08
C ASP A 343 -6.78 -17.58 -11.28
N PHE A 344 -7.57 -17.59 -10.20
CA PHE A 344 -7.68 -16.48 -9.26
C PHE A 344 -6.91 -16.73 -7.96
N LYS A 345 -6.25 -17.89 -7.81
CA LYS A 345 -5.39 -18.16 -6.65
C LYS A 345 -3.99 -17.63 -6.91
N MET A 346 -3.22 -17.47 -5.85
CA MET A 346 -1.79 -17.15 -5.98
C MET A 346 -1.01 -18.39 -6.45
N ASP A 347 -0.14 -18.20 -7.44
CA ASP A 347 0.57 -19.28 -8.15
C ASP A 347 1.98 -19.47 -7.60
N THR A 348 2.54 -18.40 -7.01
CA THR A 348 3.87 -18.39 -6.41
C THR A 348 3.78 -18.13 -4.90
N PRO A 349 4.67 -18.70 -4.08
CA PRO A 349 4.75 -18.34 -2.68
C PRO A 349 5.16 -16.86 -2.53
N ILE A 350 4.73 -16.24 -1.45
CA ILE A 350 5.19 -14.91 -1.06
C ILE A 350 6.52 -15.11 -0.32
N PRO A 351 7.67 -14.65 -0.85
CA PRO A 351 8.95 -14.89 -0.20
C PRO A 351 9.11 -14.05 1.06
N GLU A 352 9.89 -14.55 2.02
CA GLU A 352 10.41 -13.73 3.12
C GLU A 352 11.30 -12.61 2.60
N ASN A 353 11.35 -11.49 3.32
CA ASN A 353 12.26 -10.40 3.02
C ASN A 353 13.22 -10.13 4.18
N CYS A 354 14.48 -10.51 3.99
CA CYS A 354 15.55 -10.39 4.98
C CYS A 354 16.11 -8.97 5.13
N SER A 355 15.43 -7.92 4.67
CA SER A 355 15.92 -6.51 4.77
C SER A 355 16.27 -6.05 6.18
N MET A 356 15.66 -6.66 7.20
CA MET A 356 15.92 -6.36 8.61
C MET A 356 17.12 -7.14 9.16
N GLN A 357 17.67 -8.09 8.41
CA GLN A 357 18.84 -8.87 8.80
C GLN A 357 20.09 -7.98 8.86
N LEU A 358 20.86 -8.10 9.93
CA LEU A 358 22.07 -7.31 10.18
C LEU A 358 23.31 -7.91 9.49
N ASP A 359 23.34 -9.23 9.36
CA ASP A 359 24.41 -10.00 8.71
C ASP A 359 23.90 -11.37 8.26
N GLU A 360 24.52 -11.97 7.24
CA GLU A 360 24.21 -13.34 6.80
C GLU A 360 24.63 -14.35 7.87
N GLU A 361 25.75 -14.11 8.56
CA GLU A 361 26.24 -14.94 9.65
C GLU A 361 25.57 -14.59 10.98
N VAL A 362 24.98 -15.60 11.63
CA VAL A 362 24.21 -15.42 12.87
C VAL A 362 25.06 -14.85 14.00
N SER A 363 26.30 -15.32 14.16
CA SER A 363 27.24 -14.81 15.18
C SER A 363 27.50 -13.31 14.99
N THR A 364 27.83 -12.89 13.76
CA THR A 364 28.07 -11.49 13.44
C THR A 364 26.81 -10.64 13.57
N ALA A 365 25.63 -11.19 13.26
CA ALA A 365 24.36 -10.50 13.49
C ALA A 365 24.09 -10.26 14.98
N ILE A 366 24.41 -11.23 15.85
CA ILE A 366 24.30 -11.09 17.32
C ILE A 366 25.26 -10.01 17.83
N GLU A 367 26.53 -10.05 17.43
CA GLU A 367 27.53 -9.03 17.81
C GLU A 367 27.09 -7.61 17.39
N LYS A 368 26.57 -7.47 16.16
CA LYS A 368 26.01 -6.20 15.67
C LYS A 368 24.81 -5.76 16.52
N MET A 369 23.94 -6.70 16.91
CA MET A 369 22.77 -6.39 17.74
C MET A 369 23.16 -5.93 19.15
N GLU A 370 24.14 -6.58 19.77
CA GLU A 370 24.71 -6.14 21.07
C GLU A 370 25.25 -4.72 20.96
N ARG A 371 26.05 -4.45 19.92
CA ARG A 371 26.62 -3.11 19.68
C ARG A 371 25.54 -2.05 19.42
N ILE A 372 24.42 -2.41 18.78
CA ILE A 372 23.26 -1.49 18.63
C ILE A 372 22.69 -1.15 20.00
N ASN A 373 22.52 -2.13 20.89
CA ASN A 373 22.00 -1.90 22.24
C ASN A 373 22.93 -1.02 23.07
N ASP A 374 24.24 -1.27 23.05
CA ASP A 374 25.24 -0.46 23.75
C ASP A 374 25.18 1.01 23.31
N ILE A 375 25.09 1.25 21.99
CA ILE A 375 24.96 2.60 21.46
C ILE A 375 23.63 3.21 21.89
N LEU A 376 22.54 2.44 21.83
CA LEU A 376 21.21 2.92 22.20
C LEU A 376 21.14 3.40 23.66
N GLU A 377 21.79 2.69 24.59
CA GLU A 377 21.90 3.10 26.00
C GLU A 377 22.64 4.43 26.19
N SER A 378 23.60 4.73 25.30
CA SER A 378 24.33 6.02 25.32
C SER A 378 23.55 7.18 24.71
N LEU A 379 22.46 6.90 23.96
CA LEU A 379 21.66 7.91 23.28
C LEU A 379 20.58 8.49 24.22
N PRO A 380 20.12 9.72 23.97
CA PRO A 380 19.15 10.39 24.84
C PRO A 380 17.73 9.78 24.81
N GLY A 381 17.41 8.90 23.84
CA GLY A 381 16.10 8.23 23.76
C GLY A 381 14.92 9.12 23.35
N TYR A 382 15.17 10.31 22.78
CA TYR A 382 14.09 11.25 22.43
C TYR A 382 13.39 10.98 21.10
N ASP A 383 13.96 10.16 20.22
CA ASP A 383 13.42 9.87 18.87
C ASP A 383 13.08 11.13 18.05
N CYS A 384 13.84 12.22 18.25
CA CYS A 384 13.52 13.53 17.68
C CYS A 384 13.80 13.66 16.16
N GLY A 385 14.44 12.66 15.52
CA GLY A 385 14.77 12.70 14.10
C GLY A 385 15.87 13.68 13.67
N SER A 386 16.50 14.42 14.60
CA SER A 386 17.45 15.50 14.27
C SER A 386 18.75 15.02 13.62
N CYS A 387 19.21 13.82 13.96
CA CYS A 387 20.34 13.17 13.29
C CYS A 387 19.96 12.63 11.91
N GLY A 388 18.70 12.74 11.48
CA GLY A 388 18.19 12.24 10.20
C GLY A 388 17.89 10.74 10.16
N SER A 389 17.76 10.10 11.33
CA SER A 389 17.21 8.73 11.47
C SER A 389 15.89 8.76 12.26
N PRO A 390 14.89 7.91 11.95
CA PRO A 390 13.55 7.95 12.56
C PRO A 390 13.53 7.89 14.08
N THR A 391 14.29 6.94 14.63
CA THR A 391 14.38 6.66 16.06
C THR A 391 15.85 6.57 16.49
N CYS A 392 16.12 6.69 17.78
CA CYS A 392 17.44 6.46 18.38
C CYS A 392 17.92 5.03 18.09
N ARG A 393 17.01 4.05 18.05
CA ARG A 393 17.34 2.67 17.64
C ARG A 393 17.75 2.59 16.17
N SER A 394 16.97 3.18 15.26
CA SER A 394 17.34 3.27 13.84
C SER A 394 18.68 4.01 13.64
N PHE A 395 18.97 5.03 14.45
CA PHE A 395 20.25 5.74 14.42
C PHE A 395 21.42 4.86 14.90
N ALA A 396 21.23 4.10 15.99
CA ALA A 396 22.21 3.15 16.47
C ALA A 396 22.50 2.07 15.41
N GLU A 397 21.46 1.56 14.74
CA GLU A 397 21.61 0.65 13.61
C GLU A 397 22.43 1.27 12.47
N ASP A 398 22.13 2.51 12.08
CA ASP A 398 22.86 3.22 11.03
C ASP A 398 24.36 3.39 11.38
N ILE A 399 24.69 3.63 12.66
CA ILE A 399 26.09 3.70 13.13
C ILE A 399 26.78 2.34 12.99
N VAL A 400 26.14 1.26 13.42
CA VAL A 400 26.70 -0.10 13.33
C VAL A 400 26.88 -0.53 11.87
N ARG A 401 26.00 -0.09 10.98
CA ARG A 401 26.11 -0.29 9.52
C ARG A 401 27.14 0.66 8.86
N GLY A 402 27.70 1.62 9.60
CA GLY A 402 28.72 2.54 9.08
C GLY A 402 28.18 3.71 8.24
N TYR A 403 26.88 3.99 8.31
CA TYR A 403 26.23 5.06 7.55
C TYR A 403 26.34 6.44 8.20
N CYS A 404 26.63 6.50 9.50
CA CYS A 404 26.76 7.74 10.25
C CYS A 404 27.64 7.58 11.50
N ASN A 405 27.99 8.70 12.12
CA ASN A 405 28.79 8.71 13.35
C ASN A 405 27.94 9.08 14.56
N ILE A 406 28.34 8.64 15.75
CA ILE A 406 27.63 8.97 17.01
C ILE A 406 27.51 10.49 17.25
N THR A 407 28.45 11.27 16.73
CA THR A 407 28.46 12.75 16.79
C THR A 407 27.41 13.41 15.89
N ASP A 408 26.75 12.67 15.01
CA ASP A 408 25.65 13.19 14.20
C ASP A 408 24.39 13.41 15.06
N CYS A 409 24.34 12.83 16.27
CA CYS A 409 23.38 13.23 17.29
C CYS A 409 23.77 14.59 17.89
N ILE A 410 22.91 15.59 17.69
CA ILE A 410 23.13 16.95 18.16
C ILE A 410 23.34 17.05 19.68
N PHE A 411 22.68 16.18 20.46
CA PHE A 411 22.82 16.14 21.91
C PHE A 411 24.19 15.63 22.32
N ILE A 412 24.64 14.51 21.73
CA ILE A 412 25.99 13.96 21.95
C ILE A 412 27.07 14.95 21.51
N LEU A 413 26.88 15.59 20.35
CA LEU A 413 27.80 16.61 19.86
C LEU A 413 27.91 17.78 20.85
N ARG A 414 26.76 18.29 21.31
CA ARG A 414 26.72 19.41 22.26
C ARG A 414 27.44 19.06 23.56
N ASP A 415 27.24 17.87 24.10
CA ASP A 415 27.86 17.48 25.35
C ASP A 415 29.37 17.24 25.20
N ARG A 416 29.83 16.70 24.06
CA ARG A 416 31.27 16.64 23.73
C ARG A 416 31.89 18.03 23.60
N LEU A 417 31.21 18.96 22.93
CA LEU A 417 31.68 20.34 22.79
C LEU A 417 31.85 21.05 24.13
N LYS A 418 30.94 20.81 25.09
CA LYS A 418 31.07 21.35 26.46
C LYS A 418 32.30 20.82 27.16
N VAL A 419 32.55 19.51 27.09
CA VAL A 419 33.75 18.89 27.70
C VAL A 419 35.02 19.46 27.08
N MET A 420 35.09 19.57 25.75
CA MET A 420 36.23 20.16 25.06
C MET A 420 36.45 21.62 25.43
N ALA A 421 35.37 22.41 25.51
CA ALA A 421 35.45 23.82 25.92
C ALA A 421 35.97 23.96 27.37
N GLN A 422 35.52 23.10 28.29
CA GLN A 422 36.01 23.09 29.66
C GLN A 422 37.50 22.74 29.73
N GLN A 423 37.93 21.71 29.00
CA GLN A 423 39.35 21.34 28.92
C GLN A 423 40.23 22.47 28.38
N MET A 424 39.74 23.24 27.40
CA MET A 424 40.47 24.42 26.90
C MET A 424 40.63 25.51 27.97
N VAL A 425 39.60 25.74 28.78
CA VAL A 425 39.66 26.67 29.92
C VAL A 425 40.66 26.18 30.96
N ASP A 426 40.60 24.91 31.33
CA ASP A 426 41.49 24.32 32.34
C ASP A 426 42.97 24.38 31.91
N MET A 427 43.26 24.11 30.62
CA MET A 427 44.59 24.25 30.03
C MET A 427 45.08 25.71 30.02
N SER A 428 44.18 26.68 29.85
CA SER A 428 44.56 28.10 29.90
C SER A 428 44.88 28.60 31.32
N ASN A 429 44.25 27.98 32.32
CA ASN A 429 44.43 28.32 33.74
C ASN A 429 45.61 27.57 34.38
N THR A 430 46.15 26.55 33.74
CA THR A 430 47.38 25.89 34.18
C THR A 430 48.55 26.83 33.91
N LYS A 431 48.95 27.61 34.91
CA LYS A 431 50.18 28.39 34.87
C LYS A 431 51.34 27.44 34.59
N ARG A 432 52.10 27.70 33.51
CA ARG A 432 53.45 27.17 33.37
C ARG A 432 54.26 27.68 34.55
N GLU A 433 54.65 26.79 35.46
CA GLU A 433 55.72 27.05 36.43
C GLU A 433 57.07 27.20 35.72
#